data_AF-A0A1E4ZWA7-F1
#
_entry.id   AF-A0A1E4ZWA7-F1
#
_cell.length_a   1.000
_cell.length_b   1.000
_cell.length_c   1.000
_cell.angle_alpha   90.00
_cell.angle_beta   90.00
_cell.angle_gamma   90.00
#
_symmetry.space_group_name_H-M   'P 1'
#
loop_
_entity.id
_entity.type
_entity.pdbx_description
1 polymer ?
#
loop_
_entity_poly.entity_id
_entity_poly.type
_entity_poly.pdbx_seq_one_letter_code
_entity_poly.pdbx_strand_id
1 'polypeptide(L)'
;MTDRIVQQHPDRGTREFELVDDAIEYRIKSQFADEELSVVLSVLSPEPVVDGSMMYFLSAVNREALIKLFIDLPDAETFAKFVRTVQQRIREEDFGKLNADNRESEITREQVDTTIRMLETYLDPTSIDALLSALGRLSETPDNREYLDKVVEIFNGLGAQQGAVLTYAPFFNTLLSSTDLDELS
;
A
#
# COMPACT_ATOMS: atom_id res chain seq x y z
N MET A 1 8.92 12.69 -16.34
CA MET A 1 9.14 11.75 -15.22
C MET A 1 10.04 10.64 -15.73
N THR A 2 10.83 10.02 -14.86
CA THR A 2 11.66 8.85 -15.23
C THR A 2 10.98 7.64 -14.61
N ASP A 3 10.30 6.88 -15.45
CA ASP A 3 9.43 5.78 -15.00
C ASP A 3 10.12 4.43 -15.13
N ARG A 4 11.30 4.39 -15.74
CA ARG A 4 12.13 3.19 -15.89
C ARG A 4 13.57 3.48 -15.54
N ILE A 5 14.26 2.50 -14.93
CA ILE A 5 15.70 2.53 -14.73
C ILE A 5 16.32 1.16 -15.06
N VAL A 6 17.48 1.19 -15.71
CA VAL A 6 18.29 -0.01 -15.99
C VAL A 6 19.64 0.17 -15.32
N GLN A 7 20.01 -0.76 -14.45
CA GLN A 7 21.24 -0.74 -13.68
C GLN A 7 22.11 -1.93 -14.06
N GLN A 8 23.26 -1.66 -14.65
CA GLN A 8 24.25 -2.69 -14.98
C GLN A 8 25.39 -2.64 -13.97
N HIS A 9 25.65 -3.76 -13.30
CA HIS A 9 26.74 -3.90 -12.36
C HIS A 9 27.68 -5.03 -12.81
N PRO A 10 29.02 -4.80 -12.87
CA PRO A 10 29.98 -5.78 -13.40
C PRO A 10 29.84 -7.19 -12.80
N ASP A 11 29.74 -7.29 -11.48
CA ASP A 11 29.70 -8.60 -10.79
C ASP A 11 28.30 -9.07 -10.39
N ARG A 12 27.34 -8.15 -10.29
CA ARG A 12 26.01 -8.41 -9.71
C ARG A 12 24.90 -8.47 -10.77
N GLY A 13 25.27 -8.38 -12.04
CA GLY A 13 24.39 -8.52 -13.18
C GLY A 13 23.61 -7.25 -13.50
N THR A 14 22.48 -7.43 -14.17
CA THR A 14 21.63 -6.34 -14.65
C THR A 14 20.31 -6.35 -13.90
N ARG A 15 19.82 -5.16 -13.56
CA ARG A 15 18.49 -4.97 -12.97
C ARG A 15 17.73 -3.95 -13.77
N GLU A 16 16.49 -4.25 -14.09
CA GLU A 16 15.59 -3.36 -14.82
C GLU A 16 14.35 -3.16 -13.97
N PHE A 17 13.95 -1.92 -13.75
CA PHE A 17 12.75 -1.56 -13.01
C PHE A 17 11.92 -0.61 -13.85
N GLU A 18 10.61 -0.82 -13.89
CA GLU A 18 9.66 -0.01 -14.65
C GLU A 18 8.40 0.19 -13.80
N LEU A 19 7.98 1.45 -13.66
CA LEU A 19 6.72 1.82 -13.04
C LEU A 19 5.62 1.62 -14.09
N VAL A 20 4.76 0.63 -13.85
CA VAL A 20 3.63 0.26 -14.71
C VAL A 20 2.38 0.40 -13.85
N ASP A 21 1.50 1.33 -14.23
CA ASP A 21 0.29 1.67 -13.47
C ASP A 21 0.58 1.92 -11.99
N ASP A 22 0.06 1.05 -11.11
CA ASP A 22 0.14 1.09 -9.65
C ASP A 22 1.24 0.19 -9.07
N ALA A 23 2.10 -0.34 -9.94
CA ALA A 23 3.15 -1.26 -9.57
C ALA A 23 4.51 -0.81 -10.10
N ILE A 24 5.54 -1.42 -9.52
CA ILE A 24 6.87 -1.46 -10.09
C ILE A 24 7.19 -2.90 -10.46
N GLU A 25 7.31 -3.12 -11.75
CA GLU A 25 7.78 -4.37 -12.31
C GLU A 25 9.30 -4.34 -12.37
N TYR A 26 9.93 -5.47 -12.06
CA TYR A 26 11.35 -5.57 -12.21
C TYR A 26 11.82 -6.94 -12.65
N ARG A 27 12.94 -6.91 -13.36
CA ARG A 27 13.69 -8.09 -13.77
C ARG A 27 15.14 -7.93 -13.33
N ILE A 28 15.62 -8.88 -12.55
CA ILE A 28 17.03 -8.98 -12.14
C ILE A 28 17.61 -10.21 -12.82
N LYS A 29 18.65 -9.98 -13.62
CA LYS A 29 19.44 -11.05 -14.23
C LYS A 29 20.80 -11.09 -13.58
N SER A 30 21.19 -12.25 -13.07
CA SER A 30 22.50 -12.48 -12.48
C SER A 30 23.08 -13.81 -12.94
N GLN A 31 24.36 -14.05 -12.63
CA GLN A 31 24.98 -15.37 -12.89
C GLN A 31 24.32 -16.49 -12.04
N PHE A 32 23.73 -16.09 -10.90
CA PHE A 32 22.99 -16.85 -9.88
C PHE A 32 21.65 -17.40 -10.31
N ALA A 33 20.79 -16.45 -10.64
CA ALA A 33 19.36 -16.59 -10.77
C ALA A 33 18.81 -15.39 -11.54
N ASP A 34 17.73 -15.64 -12.24
CA ASP A 34 16.88 -14.62 -12.83
C ASP A 34 15.63 -14.48 -11.95
N GLU A 35 15.28 -13.24 -11.61
CA GLU A 35 14.13 -12.89 -10.79
C GLU A 35 13.27 -11.91 -11.57
N GLU A 36 11.97 -12.15 -11.59
CA GLU A 36 10.98 -11.29 -12.21
C GLU A 36 9.79 -11.17 -11.28
N LEU A 37 9.48 -9.94 -10.86
CA LEU A 37 8.47 -9.65 -9.86
C LEU A 37 7.73 -8.36 -10.23
N SER A 38 6.46 -8.30 -9.86
CA SER A 38 5.66 -7.09 -9.84
C SER A 38 5.31 -6.76 -8.39
N VAL A 39 5.63 -5.54 -7.96
CA VAL A 39 5.38 -5.08 -6.59
C VAL A 39 4.48 -3.87 -6.65
N VAL A 40 3.29 -3.98 -6.07
CA VAL A 40 2.33 -2.87 -5.95
C VAL A 40 2.95 -1.76 -5.09
N LEU A 41 2.81 -0.50 -5.49
CA LEU A 41 3.53 0.62 -4.85
C LEU A 41 3.05 0.90 -3.42
N SER A 42 1.77 0.70 -3.15
CA SER A 42 1.17 0.90 -1.81
C SER A 42 1.71 0.02 -0.70
N VAL A 43 2.22 -1.16 -1.02
CA VAL A 43 2.79 -2.04 0.00
C VAL A 43 4.20 -1.60 0.41
N LEU A 44 4.76 -0.56 -0.24
CA LEU A 44 6.09 -0.04 0.00
C LEU A 44 6.07 1.16 0.95
N SER A 45 7.12 1.27 1.77
CA SER A 45 7.41 2.48 2.49
C SER A 45 8.01 3.54 1.55
N PRO A 46 7.53 4.80 1.57
CA PRO A 46 8.06 5.86 0.71
C PRO A 46 9.46 6.33 1.12
N GLU A 47 9.92 5.96 2.32
CA GLU A 47 11.25 6.31 2.83
C GLU A 47 12.18 5.09 2.70
N PRO A 48 13.01 5.03 1.64
CA PRO A 48 13.89 3.90 1.45
C PRO A 48 15.05 3.92 2.46
N VAL A 49 15.55 2.73 2.78
CA VAL A 49 16.73 2.55 3.64
C VAL A 49 17.98 2.45 2.76
N VAL A 50 19.06 3.12 3.18
CA VAL A 50 20.37 3.03 2.54
C VAL A 50 21.28 2.16 3.40
N ASP A 51 21.91 1.16 2.77
CA ASP A 51 22.97 0.36 3.37
C ASP A 51 24.10 0.15 2.36
N GLY A 52 25.26 0.75 2.64
CA GLY A 52 26.41 0.77 1.73
C GLY A 52 26.07 1.39 0.38
N SER A 53 26.30 0.65 -0.70
CA SER A 53 26.05 1.07 -2.09
C SER A 53 24.64 0.71 -2.59
N MET A 54 23.74 0.33 -1.68
CA MET A 54 22.40 -0.16 -1.99
C MET A 54 21.33 0.69 -1.33
N MET A 55 20.21 0.82 -2.03
CA MET A 55 18.98 1.44 -1.53
C MET A 55 17.83 0.43 -1.59
N TYR A 56 17.02 0.40 -0.54
CA TYR A 56 15.97 -0.59 -0.33
C TYR A 56 14.63 0.11 -0.10
N PHE A 57 13.64 -0.18 -0.93
CA PHE A 57 12.25 0.07 -0.54
C PHE A 57 11.74 -1.15 0.23
N LEU A 58 11.31 -0.90 1.45
CA LEU A 58 10.83 -1.92 2.36
C LEU A 58 9.31 -2.03 2.28
N SER A 59 8.77 -3.23 2.55
CA SER A 59 7.36 -3.40 2.80
C SER A 59 6.92 -2.54 3.99
N ALA A 60 5.84 -1.78 3.84
CA ALA A 60 5.19 -1.05 4.92
C ALA A 60 4.57 -2.00 5.98
N VAL A 61 4.32 -3.27 5.62
CA VAL A 61 3.66 -4.27 6.47
C VAL A 61 4.67 -5.00 7.34
N ASN A 62 5.68 -5.64 6.73
CA ASN A 62 6.58 -6.56 7.43
C ASN A 62 8.06 -6.10 7.43
N ARG A 63 8.36 -4.94 6.81
CA ARG A 63 9.71 -4.34 6.67
C ARG A 63 10.71 -5.16 5.85
N GLU A 64 10.25 -6.14 5.07
CA GLU A 64 11.09 -6.88 4.13
C GLU A 64 11.51 -6.00 2.94
N ALA A 65 12.73 -6.20 2.43
CA ALA A 65 13.22 -5.46 1.27
C ALA A 65 12.67 -6.03 -0.05
N LEU A 66 11.70 -5.33 -0.63
CA LEU A 66 11.01 -5.76 -1.86
C LEU A 66 11.68 -5.23 -3.13
N ILE A 67 12.32 -4.05 -3.06
CA ILE A 67 13.03 -3.43 -4.20
C ILE A 67 14.43 -3.06 -3.75
N LYS A 68 15.42 -3.41 -4.58
CA LYS A 68 16.85 -3.31 -4.25
C LYS A 68 17.59 -2.63 -5.39
N LEU A 69 17.88 -1.34 -5.21
CA LEU A 69 18.55 -0.51 -6.20
C LEU A 69 20.03 -0.32 -5.85
N PHE A 70 20.88 -0.22 -6.87
CA PHE A 70 22.23 0.29 -6.72
C PHE A 70 22.21 1.82 -6.69
N ILE A 71 22.92 2.42 -5.74
CA ILE A 71 23.04 3.87 -5.66
C ILE A 71 23.84 4.39 -6.85
N ASP A 72 23.38 5.50 -7.42
CA ASP A 72 24.01 6.25 -8.52
C ASP A 72 24.21 5.48 -9.83
N LEU A 73 23.53 4.34 -10.01
CA LEU A 73 23.47 3.65 -11.31
C LEU A 73 22.14 3.93 -12.03
N PRO A 74 22.17 4.19 -13.36
CA PRO A 74 23.36 4.24 -14.22
C PRO A 74 24.22 5.50 -14.03
N ASP A 75 23.61 6.57 -13.50
CA ASP A 75 24.27 7.79 -13.05
C ASP A 75 23.45 8.40 -11.90
N ALA A 76 24.07 9.27 -11.10
CA ALA A 76 23.45 9.88 -9.92
C ALA A 76 22.18 10.69 -10.25
N GLU A 77 22.13 11.35 -11.41
CA GLU A 77 20.99 12.19 -11.79
C GLU A 77 19.78 11.32 -12.17
N THR A 78 19.99 10.34 -13.04
CA THR A 78 18.96 9.38 -13.45
C THR A 78 18.44 8.57 -12.26
N PHE A 79 19.35 8.09 -11.41
CA PHE A 79 19.01 7.39 -10.18
C PHE A 79 18.14 8.26 -9.26
N ALA A 80 18.60 9.47 -8.93
CA ALA A 80 17.85 10.36 -8.05
C ALA A 80 16.50 10.80 -8.63
N LYS A 81 16.38 10.95 -9.96
CA LYS A 81 15.09 11.21 -10.62
C LYS A 81 14.15 10.02 -10.48
N PHE A 82 14.61 8.81 -10.79
CA PHE A 82 13.80 7.59 -10.67
C PHE A 82 13.33 7.38 -9.22
N VAL A 83 14.23 7.46 -8.24
CA VAL A 83 13.89 7.32 -6.83
C VAL A 83 12.83 8.34 -6.42
N ARG A 84 12.99 9.61 -6.80
CA ARG A 84 11.97 10.63 -6.53
C ARG A 84 10.62 10.30 -7.17
N THR A 85 10.60 9.80 -8.40
CA THR A 85 9.35 9.35 -9.06
C THR A 85 8.71 8.23 -8.25
N VAL A 86 9.47 7.20 -7.86
CA VAL A 86 8.96 6.07 -7.06
C VAL A 86 8.40 6.56 -5.73
N GLN A 87 9.17 7.37 -4.98
CA GLN A 87 8.70 7.91 -3.71
C GLN A 87 7.49 8.82 -3.86
N GLN A 88 7.38 9.57 -4.96
CA GLN A 88 6.22 10.39 -5.27
C GLN A 88 5.01 9.50 -5.55
N ARG A 89 5.14 8.50 -6.44
CA ARG A 89 4.06 7.57 -6.73
C ARG A 89 3.62 6.79 -5.50
N ILE A 90 4.51 6.23 -4.70
CA ILE A 90 4.12 5.55 -3.43
C ILE A 90 3.30 6.48 -2.51
N ARG A 91 3.58 7.79 -2.49
CA ARG A 91 2.81 8.76 -1.67
C ARG A 91 1.49 9.18 -2.31
N GLU A 92 1.40 9.15 -3.63
CA GLU A 92 0.22 9.50 -4.43
C GLU A 92 -0.72 8.30 -4.63
N GLU A 93 -0.16 7.10 -4.61
CA GLU A 93 -0.82 5.81 -4.71
C GLU A 93 -1.63 5.53 -3.45
N ASP A 94 -2.94 5.47 -3.63
CA ASP A 94 -3.95 5.36 -2.58
C ASP A 94 -4.37 3.91 -2.30
N PHE A 95 -3.57 2.90 -2.69
CA PHE A 95 -3.95 1.51 -2.38
C PHE A 95 -3.77 1.22 -0.88
N GLY A 96 -4.84 0.67 -0.28
CA GLY A 96 -5.03 0.62 1.16
C GLY A 96 -5.73 1.86 1.73
N LYS A 97 -6.05 2.89 0.94
CA LYS A 97 -7.04 3.89 1.33
C LYS A 97 -8.43 3.42 0.98
N LEU A 98 -9.33 3.59 1.93
CA LEU A 98 -10.76 3.44 1.67
C LEU A 98 -11.25 4.70 0.97
N ASN A 99 -12.27 4.55 0.15
CA ASN A 99 -13.07 5.65 -0.35
C ASN A 99 -14.55 5.29 -0.17
N ALA A 100 -15.30 6.22 0.44
CA ALA A 100 -16.72 6.06 0.70
C ALA A 100 -17.54 5.89 -0.60
N ASP A 101 -17.05 6.42 -1.72
CA ASP A 101 -17.69 6.31 -3.04
C ASP A 101 -17.61 4.90 -3.65
N ASN A 102 -16.73 4.02 -3.16
CA ASN A 102 -16.64 2.63 -3.63
C ASN A 102 -17.70 1.71 -3.02
N ARG A 103 -18.62 2.28 -2.23
CA ARG A 103 -19.68 1.53 -1.56
C ARG A 103 -20.60 0.89 -2.61
N GLU A 104 -20.35 -0.38 -2.92
CA GLU A 104 -21.14 -1.17 -3.87
C GLU A 104 -22.50 -1.63 -3.32
N SER A 105 -22.70 -1.59 -1.99
CA SER A 105 -23.90 -2.12 -1.33
C SER A 105 -24.33 -1.27 -0.15
N GLU A 106 -25.61 -1.36 0.22
CA GLU A 106 -26.13 -0.71 1.43
C GLU A 106 -25.36 -1.19 2.67
N ILE A 107 -24.89 -0.23 3.48
CA ILE A 107 -24.26 -0.52 4.76
C ILE A 107 -25.38 -0.71 5.78
N THR A 108 -25.44 -1.89 6.39
CA THR A 108 -26.42 -2.19 7.44
C THR A 108 -25.80 -2.03 8.82
N ARG A 109 -26.62 -1.65 9.80
CA ARG A 109 -26.21 -1.62 11.21
C ARG A 109 -25.57 -2.95 11.64
N GLU A 110 -26.15 -4.08 11.23
CA GLU A 110 -25.64 -5.41 11.59
C GLU A 110 -24.21 -5.67 11.08
N GLN A 111 -23.89 -5.23 9.85
CA GLN A 111 -22.54 -5.31 9.32
C GLN A 111 -21.55 -4.47 10.12
N VAL A 112 -21.93 -3.23 10.47
CA VAL A 112 -21.06 -2.34 11.25
C VAL A 112 -20.87 -2.86 12.68
N ASP A 113 -21.93 -3.35 13.33
CA ASP A 113 -21.85 -3.95 14.67
C ASP A 113 -20.99 -5.21 14.68
N THR A 114 -21.10 -6.05 13.64
CA THR A 114 -20.24 -7.22 13.48
C THR A 114 -18.78 -6.82 13.31
N THR A 115 -18.53 -5.78 12.52
CA THR A 115 -17.19 -5.21 12.31
C THR A 115 -16.58 -4.74 13.62
N ILE A 116 -17.32 -3.96 14.41
CA ILE A 116 -16.89 -3.47 15.74
C ILE A 116 -16.51 -4.66 16.63
N ARG A 117 -17.40 -5.66 16.76
CA ARG A 117 -17.15 -6.85 17.60
C ARG A 117 -15.90 -7.61 17.18
N MET A 118 -15.69 -7.79 15.88
CA MET A 118 -14.51 -8.51 15.37
C MET A 118 -13.23 -7.74 15.72
N LEU A 119 -13.22 -6.42 15.52
CA LEU A 119 -12.07 -5.59 15.87
C LEU A 119 -11.78 -5.60 17.37
N GLU A 120 -12.81 -5.45 18.21
CA GLU A 120 -12.65 -5.52 19.68
C GLU A 120 -12.18 -6.89 20.18
N THR A 121 -12.51 -7.96 19.46
CA THR A 121 -12.12 -9.33 19.83
C THR A 121 -10.64 -9.59 19.56
N TYR A 122 -10.10 -9.05 18.46
CA TYR A 122 -8.77 -9.42 17.97
C TYR A 122 -7.73 -8.30 18.06
N LEU A 123 -8.14 -7.05 18.28
CA LEU A 123 -7.25 -5.89 18.39
C LEU A 123 -7.39 -5.25 19.77
N ASP A 124 -6.32 -4.56 20.21
CA ASP A 124 -6.39 -3.73 21.42
C ASP A 124 -7.32 -2.53 21.17
N PRO A 125 -8.46 -2.41 21.86
CA PRO A 125 -9.42 -1.34 21.61
C PRO A 125 -8.83 0.05 21.81
N THR A 126 -7.84 0.19 22.71
CA THR A 126 -7.20 1.49 22.96
C THR A 126 -6.36 1.96 21.77
N SER A 127 -5.88 1.03 20.95
CA SER A 127 -5.08 1.33 19.75
C SER A 127 -5.92 1.79 18.56
N ILE A 128 -7.22 1.50 18.55
CA ILE A 128 -8.16 1.79 17.47
C ILE A 128 -9.42 2.55 17.96
N ASP A 129 -9.35 3.17 19.14
CA ASP A 129 -10.50 3.82 19.80
C ASP A 129 -11.24 4.83 18.90
N ALA A 130 -10.47 5.64 18.16
CA ALA A 130 -11.03 6.60 17.21
C ALA A 130 -11.83 5.91 16.10
N LEU A 131 -11.34 4.76 15.60
CA LEU A 131 -12.01 3.99 14.56
C LEU A 131 -13.28 3.34 15.10
N LEU A 132 -13.22 2.74 16.30
CA LEU A 132 -14.39 2.14 16.96
C LEU A 132 -15.47 3.19 17.24
N SER A 133 -15.08 4.38 17.70
CA SER A 133 -15.99 5.50 17.92
C SER A 133 -16.69 5.95 16.63
N ALA A 134 -15.95 6.01 15.51
CA ALA A 134 -16.52 6.38 14.22
C ALA A 134 -17.46 5.30 13.67
N LEU A 135 -17.08 4.03 13.78
CA LEU A 135 -17.95 2.89 13.42
C LEU A 135 -19.22 2.88 14.28
N GLY A 136 -19.14 3.21 15.56
CA GLY A 136 -20.32 3.30 16.43
C GLY A 136 -21.34 4.34 15.93
N ARG A 137 -20.86 5.51 15.49
CA ARG A 137 -21.73 6.54 14.87
C ARG A 137 -22.32 6.07 13.55
N LEU A 138 -21.51 5.40 12.72
CA LEU A 138 -21.99 4.81 11.46
C LEU A 138 -23.05 3.72 11.73
N SER A 139 -22.90 2.91 12.78
CA SER A 139 -23.90 1.90 13.18
C SER A 139 -25.25 2.52 13.59
N GLU A 140 -25.24 3.71 14.20
CA GLU A 140 -26.47 4.45 14.54
C GLU A 140 -27.19 5.02 13.32
N THR A 141 -26.44 5.46 12.30
CA THR A 141 -27.02 6.00 11.06
C THR A 141 -26.23 5.49 9.85
N PRO A 142 -26.48 4.24 9.39
CA PRO A 142 -25.67 3.58 8.36
C PRO A 142 -25.69 4.24 6.98
N ASP A 143 -26.74 5.00 6.69
CA ASP A 143 -26.89 5.75 5.43
C ASP A 143 -26.24 7.14 5.47
N ASN A 144 -25.65 7.54 6.60
CA ASN A 144 -25.01 8.83 6.72
C ASN A 144 -23.62 8.82 6.08
N ARG A 145 -23.52 9.46 4.91
CA ARG A 145 -22.26 9.61 4.17
C ARG A 145 -21.16 10.32 4.96
N GLU A 146 -21.48 11.32 5.76
CA GLU A 146 -20.49 12.05 6.57
C GLU A 146 -19.86 11.14 7.64
N TYR A 147 -20.65 10.19 8.19
CA TYR A 147 -20.12 9.20 9.13
C TYR A 147 -19.23 8.17 8.44
N LEU A 148 -19.58 7.77 7.22
CA LEU A 148 -18.75 6.89 6.42
C LEU A 148 -17.42 7.57 6.02
N ASP A 149 -17.47 8.82 5.56
CA ASP A 149 -16.28 9.62 5.25
C ASP A 149 -15.34 9.73 6.46
N LYS A 150 -15.92 9.88 7.67
CA LYS A 150 -15.12 9.95 8.90
C LYS A 150 -14.47 8.61 9.27
N VAL A 151 -15.17 7.49 9.07
CA VAL A 151 -14.61 6.14 9.24
C VAL A 151 -13.43 5.94 8.28
N VAL A 152 -13.61 6.32 7.02
CA VAL A 152 -12.58 6.27 5.97
C VAL A 152 -11.36 7.12 6.34
N GLU A 153 -11.56 8.38 6.73
CA GLU A 153 -10.48 9.29 7.15
C GLU A 153 -9.66 8.70 8.30
N ILE A 154 -10.33 8.19 9.33
CA ILE A 154 -9.67 7.64 10.52
C ILE A 154 -8.90 6.37 10.16
N PHE A 155 -9.51 5.46 9.39
CA PHE A 155 -8.83 4.26 8.90
C PHE A 155 -7.58 4.62 8.09
N ASN A 156 -7.70 5.57 7.15
CA ASN A 156 -6.58 6.04 6.33
C ASN A 156 -5.45 6.67 7.16
N GLY A 157 -5.75 7.15 8.38
CA GLY A 157 -4.77 7.66 9.35
C GLY A 157 -4.10 6.62 10.25
N LEU A 158 -4.50 5.35 10.22
CA LEU A 158 -3.97 4.29 11.10
C LEU A 158 -2.56 3.80 10.73
N GLY A 159 -2.08 4.08 9.52
CA GLY A 159 -0.76 3.62 9.05
C GLY A 159 -0.61 2.10 9.14
N ALA A 160 0.44 1.62 9.81
CA ALA A 160 0.75 0.18 9.89
C ALA A 160 -0.37 -0.68 10.51
N GLN A 161 -1.31 -0.10 11.25
CA GLN A 161 -2.44 -0.83 11.84
C GLN A 161 -3.57 -1.14 10.84
N GLN A 162 -3.58 -0.53 9.65
CA GLN A 162 -4.57 -0.80 8.61
C GLN A 162 -4.63 -2.28 8.22
N GLY A 163 -3.47 -2.93 8.08
CA GLY A 163 -3.40 -4.35 7.72
C GLY A 163 -4.05 -5.26 8.77
N ALA A 164 -3.89 -4.93 10.06
CA ALA A 164 -4.54 -5.66 11.14
C ALA A 164 -6.07 -5.46 11.12
N VAL A 165 -6.54 -4.25 10.83
CA VAL A 165 -7.97 -3.96 10.67
C VAL A 165 -8.54 -4.72 9.47
N LEU A 166 -7.90 -4.68 8.30
CA LEU A 166 -8.35 -5.39 7.09
C LEU A 166 -8.42 -6.92 7.28
N THR A 167 -7.58 -7.47 8.15
CA THR A 167 -7.58 -8.91 8.46
C THR A 167 -8.87 -9.35 9.16
N TYR A 168 -9.39 -8.52 10.07
CA TYR A 168 -10.52 -8.90 10.94
C TYR A 168 -11.85 -8.26 10.56
N ALA A 169 -11.83 -7.23 9.71
CA ALA A 169 -13.00 -6.47 9.30
C ALA A 169 -13.20 -6.49 7.76
N PRO A 170 -13.81 -7.56 7.20
CA PRO A 170 -14.10 -7.67 5.78
C PRO A 170 -14.96 -6.53 5.22
N PHE A 171 -15.71 -5.82 6.08
CA PHE A 171 -16.43 -4.60 5.75
C PHE A 171 -15.55 -3.57 5.03
N PHE A 172 -14.29 -3.40 5.44
CA PHE A 172 -13.41 -2.43 4.79
C PHE A 172 -12.99 -2.85 3.38
N ASN A 173 -12.99 -4.15 3.08
CA ASN A 173 -12.67 -4.62 1.73
C ASN A 173 -13.69 -4.14 0.69
N THR A 174 -14.94 -3.87 1.09
CA THR A 174 -15.97 -3.34 0.20
C THR A 174 -15.87 -1.83 -0.02
N LEU A 175 -14.92 -1.16 0.66
CA LEU A 175 -14.69 0.28 0.57
C LEU A 175 -13.30 0.60 0.03
N LEU A 176 -12.46 -0.41 -0.20
CA LEU A 176 -11.17 -0.23 -0.85
C LEU A 176 -11.37 0.34 -2.24
N SER A 177 -10.48 1.25 -2.66
CA SER A 177 -10.42 1.69 -4.06
C SER A 177 -10.24 0.49 -4.96
N SER A 178 -11.26 0.18 -5.75
CA SER A 178 -11.14 -0.71 -6.87
C SER A 178 -10.22 -0.03 -7.88
N THR A 179 -8.92 -0.32 -7.83
CA THR A 179 -8.19 -0.39 -9.10
C THR A 179 -8.75 -1.64 -9.76
N ASP A 180 -9.55 -1.47 -10.82
CA ASP A 180 -10.35 -2.49 -11.49
C ASP A 180 -9.68 -3.88 -11.50
N LEU A 181 -10.12 -4.77 -10.62
CA LEU A 181 -9.72 -6.19 -10.60
C LEU A 181 -10.44 -7.00 -11.70
N ASP A 182 -11.17 -6.35 -12.60
CA ASP A 182 -12.06 -6.98 -13.58
C ASP A 182 -11.52 -7.02 -15.04
N GLU A 183 -10.27 -6.60 -15.31
CA GLU A 183 -9.66 -6.76 -16.65
C GLU A 183 -8.78 -8.01 -16.82
N LEU A 184 -9.13 -9.12 -16.15
CA LEU A 184 -8.56 -10.45 -16.47
C LEU A 184 -9.67 -11.49 -16.66
N SER A 185 -10.49 -11.28 -17.70
CA SER A 185 -11.33 -12.33 -18.31
C SER A 185 -10.57 -13.10 -19.37
#